data_AF-A0A969R2X2-F1
#
_entry.id   AF-A0A969R2X2-F1
#
_cell.length_a   1.000
_cell.length_b   1.000
_cell.length_c   1.000
_cell.angle_alpha   90.00
_cell.angle_beta   90.00
_cell.angle_gamma   90.00
#
_symmetry.space_group_name_H-M   'P 1'
#
loop_
_entity.id
_entity.type
_entity.pdbx_description
1 polymer ?
#
loop_
_entity_poly.entity_id
_entity_poly.type
_entity_poly.pdbx_seq_one_letter_code
_entity_poly.pdbx_strand_id
1 'polypeptide(L)'
;MNGRAIANTVSLPNAAPNLQMVGFLKAIAAPALTPALSVTTDSRVAITAADALATAPIEASAVLSLNGLVTATDPNDFYRFNLAQSGVFTASLAGLTGDADVRLLQDKNQNGAIDPGEILAWQWERGSTNESIRRFLAAGDYFVQVMGYNGQTANYSLATGFTPAVSDSQAFEFGITFGQSLSALTQAARDAIASAAEFWESLIISRSAITRSNRLDLVIRGESLTTANGSPDTGTLALSGPQFDLDGPNLVISGGISTINLRRLAEFNANPGYLRDIMVHELGHILGLGTLWEPVRFANSGGTIFEVGKTLIDRTTTTYRANTYAGWVYGELLKTFTQMAIPIEAQIFAHWDEGRFDTELMTPFAETPGVSVPTSQLTLAALRDLGWNVNMGAAQAYALSGFAPVPTMAQATVQPTGARSDRAAYRASCACRTCLAASKVHELGSSSGLSRLIL
;
A
#
# COMPACT_ATOMS: atom_id res chain seq x y z
N MET A 1 -7.66 46.25 17.40
CA MET A 1 -8.66 46.61 18.43
C MET A 1 -10.04 46.23 17.92
N ASN A 2 -10.74 45.38 18.68
CA ASN A 2 -12.20 45.26 18.89
C ASN A 2 -13.12 45.38 17.67
N GLY A 3 -13.79 44.30 17.22
CA GLY A 3 -15.05 43.76 17.80
C GLY A 3 -16.25 44.29 16.98
N ARG A 4 -17.37 43.61 16.68
CA ARG A 4 -18.05 42.39 17.15
C ARG A 4 -19.06 41.94 16.05
N ALA A 5 -19.19 40.61 15.91
CA ALA A 5 -20.36 39.73 15.71
C ALA A 5 -21.70 40.24 15.12
N ILE A 6 -22.31 39.49 14.18
CA ILE A 6 -23.77 39.22 14.15
C ILE A 6 -24.11 37.82 13.55
N ALA A 7 -24.76 37.01 14.40
CA ALA A 7 -25.69 35.87 14.26
C ALA A 7 -25.74 34.92 13.03
N ASN A 8 -25.53 33.63 13.35
CA ASN A 8 -26.06 32.46 12.64
C ASN A 8 -27.53 32.24 12.98
N THR A 9 -28.41 32.12 11.98
CA THR A 9 -29.43 31.06 11.82
C THR A 9 -30.34 31.40 10.63
N VAL A 10 -30.52 30.45 9.70
CA VAL A 10 -31.73 30.33 8.89
C VAL A 10 -32.03 28.83 8.72
N SER A 11 -33.19 28.39 9.21
CA SER A 11 -33.78 27.10 8.86
C SER A 11 -34.35 27.15 7.45
N LEU A 12 -34.26 26.03 6.71
CA LEU A 12 -34.99 25.86 5.46
C LEU A 12 -36.07 24.78 5.58
N PRO A 13 -37.24 24.98 4.95
CA PRO A 13 -38.31 24.00 4.87
C PRO A 13 -38.08 23.00 3.72
N ASN A 14 -38.61 21.80 3.94
CA ASN A 14 -38.76 20.65 3.05
C ASN A 14 -38.74 20.93 1.53
N ALA A 15 -37.88 20.22 0.80
CA ALA A 15 -38.22 19.64 -0.50
C ALA A 15 -37.17 18.61 -0.98
N ALA A 16 -37.64 17.42 -1.31
CA ALA A 16 -37.11 16.55 -2.36
C ALA A 16 -38.26 16.32 -3.38
N PRO A 17 -38.09 15.68 -4.55
CA PRO A 17 -36.89 15.20 -5.24
C PRO A 17 -36.82 15.61 -6.74
N ASN A 18 -35.73 15.21 -7.43
CA ASN A 18 -35.51 15.10 -8.89
C ASN A 18 -34.57 16.15 -9.56
N LEU A 19 -33.35 15.67 -9.84
CA LEU A 19 -32.43 15.91 -10.97
C LEU A 19 -32.59 17.20 -11.81
N GLN A 20 -31.51 17.98 -11.94
CA GLN A 20 -30.75 18.18 -13.19
C GLN A 20 -29.45 19.00 -12.98
N MET A 21 -28.41 18.65 -13.72
CA MET A 21 -27.11 19.35 -13.78
C MET A 21 -27.24 20.76 -14.35
N VAL A 22 -26.57 21.74 -13.73
CA VAL A 22 -26.13 22.97 -14.43
C VAL A 22 -24.80 23.45 -13.85
N GLY A 23 -23.78 23.58 -14.70
CA GLY A 23 -22.62 24.44 -14.44
C GLY A 23 -21.26 23.85 -14.81
N PHE A 24 -20.68 24.31 -15.92
CA PHE A 24 -19.27 24.12 -16.26
C PHE A 24 -18.38 25.04 -15.43
N LEU A 25 -17.16 24.61 -15.06
CA LEU A 25 -16.04 25.54 -14.82
C LEU A 25 -14.65 24.88 -14.99
N LYS A 26 -14.03 25.29 -16.11
CA LYS A 26 -12.62 25.70 -16.33
C LYS A 26 -11.49 24.72 -15.96
N ALA A 27 -10.89 24.13 -17.00
CA ALA A 27 -9.54 23.59 -16.94
C ALA A 27 -8.57 24.65 -16.38
N ILE A 28 -7.95 24.34 -15.26
CA ILE A 28 -6.78 25.07 -14.78
C ILE A 28 -5.59 24.36 -15.41
N ALA A 29 -4.86 25.07 -16.26
CA ALA A 29 -3.59 24.61 -16.77
C ALA A 29 -2.66 24.31 -15.58
N ALA A 30 -2.19 23.07 -15.48
CA ALA A 30 -1.08 22.74 -14.61
C ALA A 30 0.11 23.62 -15.01
N PRO A 31 0.88 24.18 -14.05
CA PRO A 31 2.19 24.69 -14.39
C PRO A 31 3.05 23.49 -14.83
N ALA A 32 3.42 23.48 -16.11
CA ALA A 32 4.48 22.63 -16.60
C ALA A 32 5.78 23.08 -15.91
N LEU A 33 6.28 22.27 -14.98
CA LEU A 33 7.70 22.31 -14.63
C LEU A 33 8.44 21.53 -15.71
N THR A 34 8.97 22.26 -16.68
CA THR A 34 10.04 21.77 -17.54
C THR A 34 11.36 21.89 -16.79
N PRO A 35 12.05 20.81 -16.42
CA PRO A 35 13.50 20.84 -16.47
C PRO A 35 13.88 20.88 -17.94
N ALA A 36 14.60 21.94 -18.35
CA ALA A 36 15.27 21.96 -19.64
C ALA A 36 16.34 20.87 -19.65
N LEU A 37 15.99 19.68 -20.15
CA LEU A 37 16.96 18.69 -20.58
C LEU A 37 17.65 19.22 -21.82
N SER A 38 18.95 19.47 -21.69
CA SER A 38 19.82 19.65 -22.85
C SER A 38 20.03 18.26 -23.45
N VAL A 39 19.21 17.91 -24.44
CA VAL A 39 19.31 16.65 -25.17
C VAL A 39 20.34 16.83 -26.29
N THR A 40 21.49 16.18 -26.15
CA THR A 40 22.28 15.80 -27.32
C THR A 40 21.71 14.48 -27.82
N THR A 41 21.06 14.51 -28.98
CA THR A 41 20.62 13.30 -29.69
C THR A 41 21.85 12.55 -30.19
N ASP A 42 22.30 11.54 -29.44
CA ASP A 42 23.12 10.48 -30.01
C ASP A 42 22.15 9.42 -30.52
N SER A 43 21.94 9.40 -31.83
CA SER A 43 21.19 8.36 -32.53
C SER A 43 21.98 7.07 -32.50
N ARG A 44 21.97 6.36 -31.35
CA ARG A 44 22.50 5.01 -31.27
C ARG A 44 21.43 4.02 -31.73
N VAL A 45 21.78 3.36 -32.83
CA VAL A 45 21.28 2.05 -33.26
C VAL A 45 21.19 1.12 -32.05
N ALA A 46 20.10 0.33 -32.00
CA ALA A 46 19.79 -0.73 -31.04
C ALA A 46 20.99 -1.16 -30.17
N ILE A 47 21.05 -0.63 -28.95
CA ILE A 47 21.86 -1.26 -27.91
C ILE A 47 21.12 -2.55 -27.61
N THR A 48 21.74 -3.68 -27.91
CA THR A 48 21.30 -4.98 -27.38
C THR A 48 21.38 -4.86 -25.86
N ALA A 49 20.25 -4.57 -25.22
CA ALA A 49 20.14 -4.83 -23.79
C ALA A 49 20.43 -6.31 -23.58
N ALA A 50 21.09 -6.63 -22.48
CA ALA A 50 21.46 -8.00 -22.19
C ALA A 50 20.41 -8.61 -21.26
N ASP A 51 20.08 -9.88 -21.47
CA ASP A 51 19.00 -10.59 -20.76
C ASP A 51 19.33 -10.95 -19.29
N ALA A 52 20.47 -10.49 -18.77
CA ALA A 52 20.95 -10.78 -17.42
C ALA A 52 21.79 -9.64 -16.83
N LEU A 53 21.78 -9.51 -15.50
CA LEU A 53 22.54 -8.47 -14.76
C LEU A 53 24.03 -8.51 -15.08
N ALA A 54 24.63 -9.71 -15.12
CA ALA A 54 26.07 -9.88 -15.33
C ALA A 54 26.56 -9.38 -16.70
N THR A 55 25.68 -9.36 -17.69
CA THR A 55 25.98 -8.96 -19.08
C THR A 55 25.43 -7.59 -19.44
N ALA A 56 24.71 -6.94 -18.51
CA ALA A 56 24.08 -5.65 -18.76
C ALA A 56 25.13 -4.59 -19.15
N PRO A 57 24.92 -3.86 -20.27
CA PRO A 57 25.83 -2.80 -20.68
C PRO A 57 25.90 -1.71 -19.62
N ILE A 58 27.12 -1.24 -19.34
CA ILE A 58 27.35 -0.09 -18.48
C ILE A 58 27.09 1.17 -19.30
N GLU A 59 26.04 1.89 -18.94
CA GLU A 59 25.71 3.17 -19.52
C GLU A 59 26.62 4.26 -18.96
N ALA A 60 26.98 5.21 -19.83
CA ALA A 60 27.86 6.32 -19.47
C ALA A 60 27.21 7.30 -18.46
N SER A 61 25.90 7.23 -18.29
CA SER A 61 25.11 8.12 -17.44
C SER A 61 23.84 7.44 -16.94
N ALA A 62 23.39 7.83 -15.73
CA ALA A 62 22.08 7.48 -15.20
C ALA A 62 20.91 8.21 -15.89
N VAL A 63 21.20 9.16 -16.77
CA VAL A 63 20.24 9.87 -17.62
C VAL A 63 20.35 9.29 -19.03
N LEU A 64 19.36 8.50 -19.42
CA LEU A 64 19.29 7.87 -20.74
C LEU A 64 17.88 8.03 -21.34
N SER A 65 17.80 7.93 -22.66
CA SER A 65 16.55 7.85 -23.40
C SER A 65 16.74 6.90 -24.56
N LEU A 66 15.96 5.83 -24.60
CA LEU A 66 16.06 4.79 -25.61
C LEU A 66 14.70 4.17 -25.91
N ASN A 67 14.64 3.40 -26.99
CA ASN A 67 13.52 2.53 -27.29
C ASN A 67 14.02 1.09 -27.28
N GLY A 68 13.15 0.16 -26.89
CA GLY A 68 13.45 -1.26 -26.86
C GLY A 68 12.21 -2.11 -27.13
N LEU A 69 12.40 -3.41 -27.04
CA LEU A 69 11.38 -4.42 -27.32
C LEU A 69 11.64 -5.62 -26.41
N VAL A 70 10.67 -5.94 -25.57
CA VAL A 70 10.63 -7.23 -24.87
C VAL A 70 9.71 -8.19 -25.61
N THR A 71 10.04 -9.47 -25.61
CA THR A 71 9.32 -10.55 -26.30
C THR A 71 9.25 -11.81 -25.42
N ALA A 72 8.52 -12.84 -25.87
CA ALA A 72 8.49 -14.12 -25.17
C ALA A 72 9.85 -14.84 -25.10
N THR A 73 10.73 -14.63 -26.09
CA THR A 73 12.06 -15.25 -26.18
C THR A 73 13.17 -14.37 -25.64
N ASP A 74 12.89 -13.09 -25.45
CA ASP A 74 13.77 -12.07 -24.89
C ASP A 74 12.94 -11.19 -23.93
N PRO A 75 12.66 -11.70 -22.71
CA PRO A 75 11.68 -11.07 -21.83
C PRO A 75 12.26 -9.96 -20.97
N ASN A 76 13.58 -9.73 -20.97
CA ASN A 76 14.23 -8.80 -20.05
C ASN A 76 15.30 -7.97 -20.74
N ASP A 77 15.18 -6.65 -20.60
CA ASP A 77 16.21 -5.71 -20.98
C ASP A 77 16.83 -5.09 -19.71
N PHE A 78 18.13 -5.30 -19.50
CA PHE A 78 18.86 -4.69 -18.38
C PHE A 78 19.77 -3.54 -18.83
N TYR A 79 19.75 -2.44 -18.07
CA TYR A 79 20.59 -1.26 -18.23
C TYR A 79 21.32 -0.98 -16.93
N ARG A 80 22.65 -0.94 -16.94
CA ARG A 80 23.46 -0.68 -15.74
C ARG A 80 24.00 0.74 -15.74
N PHE A 81 23.98 1.40 -14.59
CA PHE A 81 24.59 2.72 -14.41
C PHE A 81 25.23 2.87 -13.04
N ASN A 82 26.19 3.81 -12.92
CA ASN A 82 26.82 4.17 -11.66
C ASN A 82 26.41 5.58 -11.24
N LEU A 83 26.18 5.77 -9.94
CA LEU A 83 25.97 7.07 -9.31
C LEU A 83 27.16 7.41 -8.42
N ALA A 84 27.84 8.52 -8.72
CA ALA A 84 28.99 9.00 -7.93
C ALA A 84 28.58 9.71 -6.62
N GLN A 85 27.31 10.08 -6.49
CA GLN A 85 26.75 10.78 -5.32
C GLN A 85 25.29 10.41 -5.14
N SER A 86 24.70 10.76 -3.99
CA SER A 86 23.29 10.56 -3.74
C SER A 86 22.40 11.50 -4.56
N GLY A 87 21.17 11.09 -4.82
CA GLY A 87 20.18 11.91 -5.51
C GLY A 87 18.88 11.20 -5.82
N VAL A 88 17.97 11.92 -6.47
CA VAL A 88 16.68 11.38 -6.89
C VAL A 88 16.82 10.83 -8.31
N PHE A 89 16.63 9.53 -8.43
CA PHE A 89 16.50 8.82 -9.70
C PHE A 89 15.03 8.77 -10.13
N THR A 90 14.79 8.93 -11.42
CA THR A 90 13.48 8.74 -12.05
C THR A 90 13.60 7.85 -13.27
N ALA A 91 12.60 7.00 -13.51
CA ALA A 91 12.42 6.31 -14.79
C ALA A 91 10.98 6.45 -15.27
N SER A 92 10.79 6.60 -16.57
CA SER A 92 9.50 6.61 -17.25
C SER A 92 9.53 5.53 -18.33
N LEU A 93 8.60 4.57 -18.25
CA LEU A 93 8.35 3.59 -19.28
C LEU A 93 7.06 3.98 -20.01
N ALA A 94 7.15 4.28 -21.30
CA ALA A 94 6.04 4.78 -22.09
C ALA A 94 6.05 4.19 -23.51
N GLY A 95 5.02 4.51 -24.29
CA GLY A 95 4.91 4.02 -25.68
C GLY A 95 4.73 2.51 -25.78
N LEU A 96 4.19 1.90 -24.72
CA LEU A 96 3.98 0.46 -24.61
C LEU A 96 2.99 -0.06 -25.66
N THR A 97 3.36 -1.11 -26.39
CA THR A 97 2.44 -1.81 -27.31
C THR A 97 1.85 -3.10 -26.72
N GLY A 98 2.30 -3.48 -25.52
CA GLY A 98 1.87 -4.64 -24.75
C GLY A 98 2.21 -4.41 -23.28
N ASP A 99 1.98 -5.42 -22.44
CA ASP A 99 2.24 -5.33 -21.00
C ASP A 99 3.72 -5.58 -20.68
N ALA A 100 4.39 -4.57 -20.14
CA ALA A 100 5.76 -4.66 -19.65
C ALA A 100 5.96 -3.75 -18.43
N ASP A 101 6.73 -4.27 -17.49
CA ASP A 101 7.01 -3.66 -16.19
C ASP A 101 8.44 -3.08 -16.15
N VAL A 102 8.66 -2.04 -15.33
CA VAL A 102 9.99 -1.49 -15.01
C VAL A 102 10.36 -1.68 -13.54
N ARG A 103 11.61 -2.10 -13.31
CA ARG A 103 12.22 -2.23 -11.97
C ARG A 103 13.54 -1.51 -11.88
N LEU A 104 13.81 -1.00 -10.69
CA LEU A 104 15.09 -0.47 -10.26
C LEU A 104 15.70 -1.44 -9.25
N LEU A 105 16.94 -1.83 -9.50
CA LEU A 105 17.63 -2.89 -8.77
C LEU A 105 18.99 -2.43 -8.27
N GLN A 106 19.46 -3.08 -7.22
CA GLN A 106 20.86 -3.04 -6.79
C GLN A 106 21.29 -4.45 -6.40
N ASP A 107 22.19 -5.04 -7.18
CA ASP A 107 22.88 -6.29 -6.84
C ASP A 107 23.88 -6.00 -5.72
N LYS A 108 23.45 -6.22 -4.48
CA LYS A 108 24.18 -5.83 -3.27
C LYS A 108 25.30 -6.80 -2.95
N ASN A 109 25.12 -8.07 -3.30
CA ASN A 109 26.09 -9.13 -3.03
C ASN A 109 26.99 -9.43 -4.25
N GLN A 110 26.74 -8.78 -5.39
CA GLN A 110 27.50 -8.88 -6.63
C GLN A 110 27.53 -10.29 -7.22
N ASN A 111 26.46 -11.06 -7.01
CA ASN A 111 26.37 -12.44 -7.50
C ASN A 111 25.75 -12.54 -8.91
N GLY A 112 25.29 -11.42 -9.49
CA GLY A 112 24.66 -11.38 -10.81
C GLY A 112 23.24 -11.96 -10.85
N ALA A 113 22.61 -12.20 -9.70
CA ALA A 113 21.23 -12.62 -9.54
C ALA A 113 20.39 -11.50 -8.92
N ILE A 114 19.06 -11.63 -8.99
CA ILE A 114 18.13 -10.74 -8.28
C ILE A 114 17.67 -11.45 -7.02
N ASP A 115 18.11 -10.97 -5.86
CA ASP A 115 17.78 -11.54 -4.56
C ASP A 115 16.68 -10.73 -3.81
N PRO A 116 16.01 -11.34 -2.81
CA PRO A 116 15.09 -10.62 -1.94
C PRO A 116 15.75 -9.39 -1.30
N GLY A 117 15.10 -8.22 -1.44
CA GLY A 117 15.63 -6.95 -0.93
C GLY A 117 16.56 -6.18 -1.88
N GLU A 118 16.75 -6.67 -3.11
CA GLU A 118 17.51 -5.99 -4.17
C GLU A 118 16.63 -5.18 -5.13
N ILE A 119 15.32 -5.43 -5.14
CA ILE A 119 14.35 -4.63 -5.90
C ILE A 119 13.99 -3.37 -5.11
N LEU A 120 14.60 -2.25 -5.50
CA LEU A 120 14.46 -0.97 -4.80
C LEU A 120 13.20 -0.21 -5.18
N ALA A 121 12.71 -0.41 -6.39
CA ALA A 121 11.42 0.07 -6.86
C ALA A 121 10.92 -0.84 -8.00
N TRP A 122 9.63 -1.11 -8.03
CA TRP A 122 8.98 -1.85 -9.10
C TRP A 122 7.62 -1.21 -9.38
N GLN A 123 7.39 -0.80 -10.62
CA GLN A 123 6.07 -0.44 -11.13
C GLN A 123 5.57 -1.55 -12.05
N TRP A 124 4.30 -1.88 -11.90
CA TRP A 124 3.71 -3.07 -12.49
C TRP A 124 2.34 -2.77 -13.12
N GLU A 125 2.26 -1.61 -13.76
CA GLU A 125 1.01 -1.16 -14.36
C GLU A 125 0.60 -2.14 -15.46
N ARG A 126 -0.69 -2.47 -15.53
CA ARG A 126 -1.16 -3.52 -16.43
C ARG A 126 -1.50 -2.96 -17.81
N GLY A 127 -1.35 -3.80 -18.83
CA GLY A 127 -1.56 -3.44 -20.23
C GLY A 127 -0.54 -2.41 -20.73
N SER A 128 -0.96 -1.47 -21.57
CA SER A 128 -0.07 -0.44 -22.14
C SER A 128 -0.03 0.86 -21.32
N THR A 129 -0.28 0.78 -20.03
CA THR A 129 -0.29 1.95 -19.15
C THR A 129 1.14 2.41 -18.91
N ASN A 130 1.41 3.71 -19.01
CA ASN A 130 2.74 4.23 -18.71
C ASN A 130 3.11 3.99 -17.24
N GLU A 131 4.39 3.72 -17.02
CA GLU A 131 4.95 3.47 -15.69
C GLU A 131 5.97 4.52 -15.30
N SER A 132 6.09 4.77 -14.00
CA SER A 132 7.06 5.74 -13.50
C SER A 132 7.67 5.35 -12.15
N ILE A 133 9.00 5.27 -12.10
CA ILE A 133 9.74 5.12 -10.85
C ILE A 133 10.26 6.47 -10.41
N ARG A 134 10.16 6.73 -9.11
CA ARG A 134 10.93 7.76 -8.40
C ARG A 134 11.55 7.13 -7.17
N ARG A 135 12.87 7.26 -6.99
CA ARG A 135 13.57 6.75 -5.80
C ARG A 135 14.76 7.62 -5.46
N PHE A 136 14.93 7.95 -4.19
CA PHE A 136 16.19 8.48 -3.69
C PHE A 136 17.21 7.36 -3.57
N LEU A 137 18.39 7.57 -4.15
CA LEU A 137 19.47 6.59 -4.20
C LEU A 137 20.74 7.20 -3.60
N ALA A 138 21.53 6.35 -2.95
CA ALA A 138 22.89 6.70 -2.55
C ALA A 138 23.84 6.61 -3.76
N ALA A 139 25.12 6.94 -3.55
CA ALA A 139 26.15 6.59 -4.51
C ALA A 139 26.28 5.06 -4.60
N GLY A 140 26.46 4.52 -5.81
CA GLY A 140 26.55 3.09 -6.03
C GLY A 140 26.24 2.66 -7.46
N ASP A 141 26.31 1.35 -7.68
CA ASP A 141 25.91 0.72 -8.94
C ASP A 141 24.45 0.27 -8.88
N TYR A 142 23.73 0.52 -9.96
CA TYR A 142 22.30 0.25 -10.08
C TYR A 142 21.95 -0.29 -11.46
N PHE A 143 20.79 -0.93 -11.54
CA PHE A 143 20.24 -1.45 -12.80
C PHE A 143 18.79 -0.99 -12.96
N VAL A 144 18.42 -0.64 -14.20
CA VAL A 144 17.02 -0.64 -14.64
C VAL A 144 16.76 -1.93 -15.39
N GLN A 145 15.68 -2.61 -15.07
CA GLN A 145 15.17 -3.75 -15.83
C GLN A 145 13.82 -3.37 -16.42
N VAL A 146 13.66 -3.53 -17.72
CA VAL A 146 12.35 -3.56 -18.38
C VAL A 146 12.04 -5.02 -18.69
N MET A 147 10.84 -5.50 -18.34
CA MET A 147 10.48 -6.90 -18.55
C MET A 147 9.07 -7.09 -19.08
N GLY A 148 8.90 -8.00 -20.03
CA GLY A 148 7.59 -8.35 -20.57
C GLY A 148 6.77 -9.13 -19.55
N TYR A 149 5.50 -8.76 -19.36
CA TYR A 149 4.60 -9.48 -18.46
C TYR A 149 4.07 -10.76 -19.12
N ASN A 150 4.26 -11.90 -18.47
CA ASN A 150 3.75 -13.22 -18.90
C ASN A 150 4.07 -13.56 -20.38
N GLY A 151 5.28 -13.23 -20.84
CA GLY A 151 5.74 -13.49 -22.20
C GLY A 151 5.07 -12.62 -23.28
N GLN A 152 4.40 -11.54 -22.90
CA GLN A 152 3.88 -10.58 -23.87
C GLN A 152 5.01 -9.87 -24.61
N THR A 153 4.70 -9.43 -25.83
CA THR A 153 5.59 -8.61 -26.63
C THR A 153 5.20 -7.15 -26.50
N ALA A 154 6.15 -6.30 -26.11
CA ALA A 154 5.92 -4.87 -25.93
C ALA A 154 7.11 -4.07 -26.44
N ASN A 155 6.87 -3.22 -27.44
CA ASN A 155 7.77 -2.11 -27.72
C ASN A 155 7.63 -1.10 -26.58
N TYR A 156 8.71 -0.41 -26.25
CA TYR A 156 8.68 0.62 -25.23
C TYR A 156 9.67 1.74 -25.53
N SER A 157 9.48 2.86 -24.83
CA SER A 157 10.40 3.97 -24.70
C SER A 157 10.75 4.14 -23.22
N LEU A 158 12.04 4.02 -22.89
CA LEU A 158 12.56 4.20 -21.55
C LEU A 158 13.31 5.53 -21.49
N ALA A 159 12.89 6.40 -20.57
CA ALA A 159 13.60 7.63 -20.25
C ALA A 159 13.93 7.66 -18.76
N THR A 160 15.20 7.86 -18.41
CA THR A 160 15.64 8.00 -17.01
C THR A 160 16.19 9.39 -16.73
N GLY A 161 16.21 9.74 -15.46
CA GLY A 161 16.72 11.00 -14.96
C GLY A 161 17.41 10.81 -13.63
N PHE A 162 18.36 11.69 -13.32
CA PHE A 162 19.03 11.72 -12.03
C PHE A 162 19.29 13.17 -11.63
N THR A 163 18.83 13.56 -10.44
CA THR A 163 19.05 14.88 -9.86
C THR A 163 19.79 14.73 -8.54
N PRO A 164 21.05 15.21 -8.41
CA PRO A 164 21.78 15.15 -7.16
C PRO A 164 21.01 15.80 -6.00
N ALA A 165 20.98 15.11 -4.87
CA ALA A 165 20.30 15.56 -3.66
C ALA A 165 20.90 14.87 -2.42
N VAL A 166 20.86 15.54 -1.28
CA VAL A 166 21.36 15.01 -0.01
C VAL A 166 20.29 14.28 0.81
N SER A 167 19.01 14.46 0.45
CA SER A 167 17.86 13.85 1.12
C SER A 167 16.67 13.73 0.17
N ASP A 168 15.65 12.96 0.56
CA ASP A 168 14.39 12.85 -0.17
C ASP A 168 13.28 13.69 0.49
N SER A 169 12.93 14.83 -0.11
CA SER A 169 11.84 15.67 0.41
C SER A 169 10.43 15.10 0.17
N GLN A 170 10.30 13.98 -0.54
CA GLN A 170 9.01 13.32 -0.82
C GLN A 170 8.93 11.91 -0.22
N ALA A 171 9.92 11.51 0.60
CA ALA A 171 9.86 10.23 1.31
C ALA A 171 8.59 10.16 2.16
N PHE A 172 7.90 9.03 2.11
CA PHE A 172 6.72 8.83 2.94
C PHE A 172 7.15 8.57 4.39
N GLU A 173 6.48 9.21 5.35
CA GLU A 173 6.82 9.12 6.77
C GLU A 173 5.58 9.03 7.65
N PHE A 174 5.69 8.27 8.73
CA PHE A 174 4.76 8.28 9.84
C PHE A 174 5.29 9.09 11.02
N GLY A 175 4.43 9.94 11.55
CA GLY A 175 4.68 10.67 12.79
C GLY A 175 4.05 9.99 13.99
N ILE A 176 4.78 9.20 14.76
CA ILE A 176 4.20 8.48 15.90
C ILE A 176 4.17 9.35 17.17
N THR A 177 2.99 9.47 17.78
CA THR A 177 2.81 10.00 19.14
C THR A 177 2.20 8.94 20.04
N PHE A 178 2.89 8.62 21.14
CA PHE A 178 2.37 7.71 22.16
C PHE A 178 1.51 8.43 23.20
N GLY A 179 0.31 7.92 23.41
CA GLY A 179 -0.58 8.34 24.48
C GLY A 179 -0.06 7.93 25.86
N GLN A 180 -0.39 8.74 26.88
CA GLN A 180 0.04 8.51 28.27
C GLN A 180 -0.38 7.15 28.84
N SER A 181 -1.47 6.55 28.33
CA SER A 181 -1.94 5.23 28.75
C SER A 181 -0.97 4.09 28.41
N LEU A 182 0.04 4.33 27.56
CA LEU A 182 1.06 3.36 27.17
C LEU A 182 2.39 3.55 27.91
N SER A 183 2.42 4.29 29.02
CA SER A 183 3.63 4.49 29.83
C SER A 183 4.28 3.18 30.30
N ALA A 184 3.48 2.12 30.47
CA ALA A 184 3.92 0.79 30.88
C ALA A 184 4.41 -0.12 29.72
N LEU A 185 4.37 0.33 28.45
CA LEU A 185 5.12 -0.35 27.39
C LEU A 185 6.62 -0.24 27.68
N THR A 186 7.39 -1.29 27.36
CA THR A 186 8.87 -1.23 27.38
C THR A 186 9.38 -0.42 26.20
N GLN A 187 10.67 -0.04 26.24
CA GLN A 187 11.30 0.62 25.09
C GLN A 187 11.32 -0.30 23.87
N ALA A 188 11.65 -1.57 24.04
CA ALA A 188 11.64 -2.55 22.95
C ALA A 188 10.27 -2.69 22.27
N ALA A 189 9.17 -2.64 23.04
CA ALA A 189 7.83 -2.65 22.48
C ALA A 189 7.49 -1.35 21.71
N ARG A 190 7.98 -0.19 22.17
CA ARG A 190 7.86 1.08 21.42
C ARG A 190 8.68 1.07 20.13
N ASP A 191 9.90 0.54 20.17
CA ASP A 191 10.76 0.38 19.00
C ASP A 191 10.14 -0.60 17.99
N ALA A 192 9.45 -1.64 18.45
CA ALA A 192 8.69 -2.55 17.59
C ALA A 192 7.55 -1.84 16.84
N ILE A 193 6.81 -0.94 17.51
CA ILE A 193 5.77 -0.12 16.87
C ILE A 193 6.40 0.83 15.84
N ALA A 194 7.54 1.45 16.17
CA ALA A 194 8.27 2.30 15.23
C ALA A 194 8.76 1.52 14.00
N SER A 195 9.31 0.32 14.20
CA SER A 195 9.75 -0.57 13.12
C SER A 195 8.60 -1.02 12.21
N ALA A 196 7.37 -1.14 12.73
CA ALA A 196 6.19 -1.40 11.92
C ALA A 196 5.84 -0.21 11.00
N ALA A 197 6.04 1.02 11.48
CA ALA A 197 5.88 2.22 10.65
C ALA A 197 6.99 2.32 9.58
N GLU A 198 8.25 2.16 9.98
CA GLU A 198 9.41 2.15 9.05
C GLU A 198 9.25 1.10 7.95
N PHE A 199 8.62 -0.04 8.27
CA PHE A 199 8.29 -1.06 7.28
C PHE A 199 7.39 -0.49 6.17
N TRP A 200 6.26 0.14 6.51
CA TRP A 200 5.38 0.77 5.51
C TRP A 200 6.02 1.95 4.78
N GLU A 201 6.85 2.74 5.47
CA GLU A 201 7.64 3.83 4.86
C GLU A 201 8.59 3.30 3.77
N SER A 202 9.14 2.10 3.97
CA SER A 202 10.00 1.47 2.96
C SER A 202 9.24 1.02 1.70
N LEU A 203 7.94 0.69 1.87
CA LEU A 203 7.03 0.20 0.83
C LEU A 203 6.38 1.32 0.01
N ILE A 204 6.10 2.47 0.63
CA ILE A 204 5.44 3.62 -0.03
C ILE A 204 6.52 4.59 -0.52
N ILE A 205 6.68 4.69 -1.85
CA ILE A 205 7.86 5.34 -2.44
C ILE A 205 7.72 6.85 -2.65
N SER A 206 6.51 7.39 -2.53
CA SER A 206 6.24 8.82 -2.66
C SER A 206 4.83 9.19 -2.18
N ARG A 207 4.58 10.50 -2.03
CA ARG A 207 3.23 11.02 -1.81
C ARG A 207 2.24 10.45 -2.82
N SER A 208 1.11 9.99 -2.31
CA SER A 208 -0.01 9.47 -3.10
C SER A 208 -1.20 10.44 -3.06
N ALA A 209 -2.03 10.47 -4.10
CA ALA A 209 -3.16 11.39 -4.20
C ALA A 209 -4.22 11.21 -3.08
N ILE A 210 -4.20 10.07 -2.41
CA ILE A 210 -5.05 9.75 -1.24
C ILE A 210 -4.62 10.46 0.06
N THR A 211 -3.55 11.27 0.02
CA THR A 211 -2.99 12.01 1.16
C THR A 211 -2.68 13.47 0.81
N ARG A 212 -2.79 14.37 1.80
CA ARG A 212 -2.39 15.78 1.64
C ARG A 212 -0.89 15.98 1.52
N SER A 213 -0.12 15.13 2.18
CA SER A 213 1.34 15.25 2.27
C SER A 213 1.97 13.86 2.24
N ASN A 214 3.29 13.81 2.12
CA ASN A 214 4.07 12.59 2.30
C ASN A 214 4.18 12.16 3.78
N ARG A 215 3.54 12.85 4.73
CA ARG A 215 3.54 12.49 6.15
C ARG A 215 2.14 12.19 6.66
N LEU A 216 2.00 11.12 7.45
CA LEU A 216 0.80 10.83 8.24
C LEU A 216 1.15 10.80 9.72
N ASP A 217 0.51 11.65 10.52
CA ASP A 217 0.68 11.60 11.98
C ASP A 217 -0.26 10.55 12.59
N LEU A 218 0.31 9.72 13.47
CA LEU A 218 -0.35 8.59 14.13
C LEU A 218 -0.41 8.80 15.64
N VAL A 219 -1.59 8.59 16.21
CA VAL A 219 -1.76 8.53 17.67
C VAL A 219 -1.90 7.07 18.09
N ILE A 220 -0.90 6.58 18.82
CA ILE A 220 -0.91 5.24 19.40
C ILE A 220 -1.32 5.36 20.86
N ARG A 221 -2.44 4.75 21.24
CA ARG A 221 -2.98 4.81 22.60
C ARG A 221 -3.30 3.42 23.12
N GLY A 222 -3.42 3.30 24.44
CA GLY A 222 -3.84 2.07 25.10
C GLY A 222 -5.24 2.18 25.68
N GLU A 223 -6.04 1.12 25.53
CA GLU A 223 -7.33 0.96 26.20
C GLU A 223 -7.53 -0.48 26.71
N SER A 224 -8.21 -0.64 27.86
CA SER A 224 -8.61 -1.97 28.34
C SER A 224 -9.93 -2.39 27.68
N LEU A 225 -9.84 -2.96 26.48
CA LEU A 225 -11.00 -3.22 25.63
C LEU A 225 -12.06 -4.11 26.31
N THR A 226 -13.31 -3.91 25.90
CA THR A 226 -14.47 -4.69 26.37
C THR A 226 -15.33 -5.18 25.21
N THR A 227 -15.92 -6.36 25.39
CA THR A 227 -16.92 -6.92 24.49
C THR A 227 -18.25 -6.16 24.62
N ALA A 228 -19.24 -6.48 23.78
CA ALA A 228 -20.44 -5.64 23.57
C ALA A 228 -21.41 -5.76 24.73
N ASN A 229 -21.32 -6.88 25.44
CA ASN A 229 -21.96 -7.12 26.73
C ASN A 229 -21.14 -6.56 27.91
N GLY A 230 -20.10 -5.75 27.66
CA GLY A 230 -19.27 -5.10 28.69
C GLY A 230 -18.26 -6.01 29.39
N SER A 231 -18.07 -7.26 28.93
CA SER A 231 -17.06 -8.16 29.51
C SER A 231 -15.64 -7.79 29.05
N PRO A 232 -14.57 -8.15 29.79
CA PRO A 232 -13.19 -7.96 29.32
C PRO A 232 -12.94 -8.61 27.96
N ASP A 233 -12.49 -7.83 26.98
CA ASP A 233 -12.07 -8.36 25.68
C ASP A 233 -10.59 -8.73 25.74
N THR A 234 -10.29 -10.02 25.71
CA THR A 234 -8.93 -10.55 25.68
C THR A 234 -8.54 -11.07 24.31
N GLY A 235 -9.46 -11.10 23.35
CA GLY A 235 -9.21 -11.63 22.01
C GLY A 235 -8.68 -10.58 21.04
N THR A 236 -9.21 -9.36 21.13
CA THR A 236 -8.74 -8.25 20.29
C THR A 236 -7.35 -7.78 20.73
N LEU A 237 -6.38 -7.75 19.82
CA LEU A 237 -5.00 -7.36 20.12
C LEU A 237 -4.80 -5.84 20.01
N ALA A 238 -5.27 -5.26 18.91
CA ALA A 238 -5.23 -3.84 18.62
C ALA A 238 -6.40 -3.46 17.68
N LEU A 239 -6.60 -2.16 17.48
CA LEU A 239 -7.62 -1.58 16.61
C LEU A 239 -7.10 -0.31 15.96
N SER A 240 -7.16 -0.23 14.64
CA SER A 240 -6.61 0.92 13.92
C SER A 240 -7.49 1.37 12.77
N GLY A 241 -7.41 2.66 12.46
CA GLY A 241 -8.14 3.22 11.33
C GLY A 241 -7.66 4.62 10.94
N PRO A 242 -7.96 5.02 9.69
CA PRO A 242 -7.59 6.32 9.17
C PRO A 242 -8.36 7.43 9.88
N GLN A 243 -7.72 8.59 9.95
CA GLN A 243 -8.39 9.87 10.13
C GLN A 243 -8.45 10.59 8.78
N PHE A 244 -9.50 11.39 8.58
CA PHE A 244 -9.74 12.08 7.32
C PHE A 244 -9.78 13.58 7.50
N ASP A 245 -9.41 14.31 6.44
CA ASP A 245 -9.56 15.75 6.34
C ASP A 245 -9.73 16.16 4.85
N LEU A 246 -10.16 17.39 4.58
CA LEU A 246 -10.49 17.90 3.24
C LEU A 246 -9.31 18.56 2.48
N ASP A 247 -8.69 17.91 1.51
CA ASP A 247 -7.75 18.58 0.60
C ASP A 247 -8.49 19.28 -0.55
N GLY A 248 -8.83 20.56 -0.35
CA GLY A 248 -9.73 21.27 -1.26
C GLY A 248 -11.12 20.61 -1.28
N PRO A 249 -11.63 20.16 -2.44
CA PRO A 249 -12.92 19.46 -2.52
C PRO A 249 -12.83 17.97 -2.16
N ASN A 250 -11.63 17.40 -2.00
CA ASN A 250 -11.44 15.96 -1.85
C ASN A 250 -11.29 15.57 -0.38
N LEU A 251 -11.90 14.47 0.02
CA LEU A 251 -11.62 13.85 1.31
C LEU A 251 -10.40 12.92 1.17
N VAL A 252 -9.43 13.07 2.07
CA VAL A 252 -8.16 12.31 2.02
C VAL A 252 -7.78 11.80 3.39
N ILE A 253 -6.88 10.82 3.45
CA ILE A 253 -6.29 10.36 4.70
C ILE A 253 -5.37 11.47 5.22
N SER A 254 -5.59 11.88 6.47
CA SER A 254 -4.85 12.95 7.15
C SER A 254 -3.99 12.48 8.31
N GLY A 255 -4.23 11.26 8.80
CA GLY A 255 -3.52 10.65 9.91
C GLY A 255 -4.15 9.32 10.28
N GLY A 256 -3.87 8.85 11.49
CA GLY A 256 -4.44 7.59 11.97
C GLY A 256 -4.42 7.46 13.48
N ILE A 257 -5.27 6.57 13.96
CA ILE A 257 -5.30 6.19 15.37
C ILE A 257 -5.12 4.68 15.44
N SER A 258 -4.24 4.24 16.34
CA SER A 258 -4.15 2.85 16.75
C SER A 258 -4.37 2.70 18.25
N THR A 259 -5.21 1.76 18.64
CA THR A 259 -5.56 1.45 20.03
C THR A 259 -5.06 0.06 20.38
N ILE A 260 -4.04 -0.01 21.23
CA ILE A 260 -3.48 -1.26 21.75
C ILE A 260 -4.33 -1.74 22.91
N ASN A 261 -4.68 -3.02 22.93
CA ASN A 261 -5.40 -3.59 24.07
C ASN A 261 -4.48 -3.73 25.28
N LEU A 262 -4.69 -2.90 26.30
CA LEU A 262 -3.91 -2.90 27.54
C LEU A 262 -4.00 -4.22 28.31
N ARG A 263 -5.00 -5.07 28.02
CA ARG A 263 -5.10 -6.41 28.62
C ARG A 263 -4.04 -7.37 28.07
N ARG A 264 -3.44 -7.07 26.93
CA ARG A 264 -2.36 -7.84 26.29
C ARG A 264 -0.97 -7.21 26.51
N LEU A 265 -0.89 -6.14 27.30
CA LEU A 265 0.34 -5.37 27.49
C LEU A 265 1.54 -6.19 27.96
N ALA A 266 1.32 -7.15 28.87
CA ALA A 266 2.40 -8.02 29.37
C ALA A 266 2.97 -8.92 28.26
N GLU A 267 2.12 -9.44 27.39
CA GLU A 267 2.53 -10.25 26.24
C GLU A 267 3.30 -9.42 25.21
N PHE A 268 2.83 -8.20 24.92
CA PHE A 268 3.51 -7.28 24.01
C PHE A 268 4.89 -6.87 24.52
N ASN A 269 5.02 -6.61 25.82
CA ASN A 269 6.31 -6.34 26.44
C ASN A 269 7.25 -7.55 26.41
N ALA A 270 6.71 -8.76 26.54
CA ALA A 270 7.48 -10.00 26.48
C ALA A 270 7.86 -10.41 25.04
N ASN A 271 7.07 -10.02 24.05
CA ASN A 271 7.23 -10.39 22.64
C ASN A 271 7.17 -9.16 21.72
N PRO A 272 8.18 -8.27 21.72
CA PRO A 272 8.16 -7.08 20.85
C PRO A 272 8.06 -7.40 19.36
N GLY A 273 8.68 -8.49 18.89
CA GLY A 273 8.54 -8.93 17.49
C GLY A 273 7.09 -9.28 17.12
N TYR A 274 6.36 -9.94 18.02
CA TYR A 274 4.95 -10.23 17.81
C TYR A 274 4.10 -8.95 17.77
N LEU A 275 4.40 -7.99 18.66
CA LEU A 275 3.77 -6.67 18.60
C LEU A 275 4.07 -5.96 17.28
N ARG A 276 5.31 -6.01 16.79
CA ARG A 276 5.68 -5.41 15.50
C ARG A 276 4.78 -5.94 14.39
N ASP A 277 4.61 -7.26 14.30
CA ASP A 277 3.83 -7.89 13.23
C ASP A 277 2.34 -7.51 13.30
N ILE A 278 1.75 -7.49 14.50
CA ILE A 278 0.40 -6.93 14.73
C ILE A 278 0.34 -5.49 14.26
N MET A 279 1.33 -4.68 14.61
CA MET A 279 1.32 -3.26 14.24
C MET A 279 1.52 -3.05 12.73
N VAL A 280 2.23 -3.92 12.02
CA VAL A 280 2.30 -3.86 10.56
C VAL A 280 0.89 -4.05 9.97
N HIS A 281 0.14 -5.04 10.44
CA HIS A 281 -1.26 -5.27 10.02
C HIS A 281 -2.15 -4.05 10.31
N GLU A 282 -2.11 -3.58 11.56
CA GLU A 282 -2.91 -2.48 12.05
C GLU A 282 -2.64 -1.15 11.33
N LEU A 283 -1.37 -0.84 11.04
CA LEU A 283 -1.01 0.33 10.23
C LEU A 283 -1.48 0.19 8.78
N GLY A 284 -1.61 -1.04 8.26
CA GLY A 284 -2.25 -1.32 6.98
C GLY A 284 -3.70 -0.81 6.92
N HIS A 285 -4.46 -0.99 8.02
CA HIS A 285 -5.81 -0.44 8.12
C HIS A 285 -5.85 1.09 8.11
N ILE A 286 -4.84 1.76 8.69
CA ILE A 286 -4.71 3.23 8.62
C ILE A 286 -4.47 3.69 7.17
N LEU A 287 -3.73 2.90 6.39
CA LEU A 287 -3.48 3.18 4.97
C LEU A 287 -4.71 2.92 4.07
N GLY A 288 -5.78 2.33 4.61
CA GLY A 288 -7.03 2.12 3.86
C GLY A 288 -7.34 0.66 3.54
N LEU A 289 -6.44 -0.29 3.83
CA LEU A 289 -6.70 -1.71 3.62
C LEU A 289 -7.89 -2.13 4.49
N GLY A 290 -8.93 -2.68 3.87
CA GLY A 290 -10.18 -3.04 4.53
C GLY A 290 -11.08 -1.86 4.91
N THR A 291 -10.51 -0.73 5.35
CA THR A 291 -11.25 0.45 5.82
C THR A 291 -11.77 1.35 4.69
N LEU A 292 -11.14 1.28 3.50
CA LEU A 292 -11.48 2.07 2.31
C LEU A 292 -11.79 1.23 1.06
N TRP A 293 -11.99 -0.08 1.25
CA TRP A 293 -12.47 -0.99 0.20
C TRP A 293 -13.91 -0.72 -0.22
N GLU A 294 -14.66 -0.01 0.61
CA GLU A 294 -15.92 0.64 0.27
C GLU A 294 -15.81 2.15 0.53
N PRO A 295 -16.60 2.98 -0.15
CA PRO A 295 -16.52 4.42 0.05
C PRO A 295 -17.08 4.85 1.41
N VAL A 296 -16.35 5.72 2.10
CA VAL A 296 -16.79 6.41 3.33
C VAL A 296 -17.27 7.80 2.97
N ARG A 297 -18.45 8.19 3.46
CA ARG A 297 -19.13 9.45 3.12
C ARG A 297 -19.35 10.32 4.35
N PHE A 298 -19.02 11.60 4.23
CA PHE A 298 -19.32 12.63 5.21
C PHE A 298 -20.14 13.73 4.56
N ALA A 299 -21.12 14.29 5.28
CA ALA A 299 -21.82 15.48 4.83
C ALA A 299 -21.48 16.66 5.74
N ASN A 300 -21.21 17.82 5.13
CA ASN A 300 -21.19 19.05 5.90
C ASN A 300 -22.62 19.53 6.22
N SER A 301 -22.73 20.54 7.07
CA SER A 301 -24.00 21.16 7.45
C SER A 301 -24.78 21.78 6.28
N GLY A 302 -24.15 21.98 5.13
CA GLY A 302 -24.76 22.46 3.88
C GLY A 302 -25.23 21.34 2.94
N GLY A 303 -25.14 20.07 3.36
CA GLY A 303 -25.56 18.91 2.56
C GLY A 303 -24.58 18.50 1.46
N THR A 304 -23.40 19.11 1.38
CA THR A 304 -22.33 18.66 0.46
C THR A 304 -21.74 17.36 0.98
N ILE A 305 -21.72 16.33 0.12
CA ILE A 305 -21.15 15.02 0.43
C ILE A 305 -19.69 14.98 -0.04
N PHE A 306 -18.82 14.57 0.87
CA PHE A 306 -17.42 14.25 0.61
C PHE A 306 -17.24 12.75 0.75
N GLU A 307 -16.50 12.13 -0.16
CA GLU A 307 -16.29 10.68 -0.21
C GLU A 307 -14.81 10.37 -0.38
N VAL A 308 -14.36 9.30 0.27
CA VAL A 308 -13.04 8.69 0.12
C VAL A 308 -13.18 7.18 0.08
N GLY A 309 -12.24 6.49 -0.58
CA GLY A 309 -12.29 5.04 -0.78
C GLY A 309 -12.76 4.66 -2.18
N LYS A 310 -13.03 3.38 -2.37
CA LYS A 310 -13.33 2.78 -3.68
C LYS A 310 -14.44 1.74 -3.51
N THR A 311 -15.04 1.27 -4.60
CA THR A 311 -16.01 0.16 -4.57
C THR A 311 -15.30 -1.14 -4.98
N LEU A 312 -14.43 -1.64 -4.11
CA LEU A 312 -13.52 -2.76 -4.40
C LEU A 312 -14.06 -4.12 -4.01
N ILE A 313 -15.10 -4.19 -3.19
CA ILE A 313 -15.70 -5.46 -2.77
C ILE A 313 -17.11 -5.67 -3.32
N ASP A 314 -17.53 -6.94 -3.29
CA ASP A 314 -18.90 -7.39 -3.48
C ASP A 314 -19.31 -8.23 -2.27
N ARG A 315 -20.18 -7.66 -1.44
CA ARG A 315 -20.70 -8.31 -0.23
C ARG A 315 -21.61 -9.51 -0.53
N THR A 316 -22.20 -9.59 -1.72
CA THR A 316 -23.07 -10.70 -2.13
C THR A 316 -22.27 -11.97 -2.35
N THR A 317 -21.12 -11.82 -3.01
CA THR A 317 -20.21 -12.92 -3.33
C THR A 317 -19.09 -13.07 -2.31
N THR A 318 -19.02 -12.19 -1.30
CA THR A 318 -17.96 -12.12 -0.29
C THR A 318 -16.58 -12.11 -0.94
N THR A 319 -16.40 -11.22 -1.92
CA THR A 319 -15.14 -11.09 -2.65
C THR A 319 -14.64 -9.66 -2.76
N TYR A 320 -13.33 -9.51 -2.87
CA TYR A 320 -12.70 -8.36 -3.51
C TYR A 320 -12.74 -8.57 -5.04
N ARG A 321 -13.08 -7.52 -5.78
CA ARG A 321 -13.40 -7.58 -7.21
C ARG A 321 -12.21 -8.03 -8.03
N ALA A 322 -12.49 -8.84 -9.06
CA ALA A 322 -11.49 -9.38 -9.97
C ALA A 322 -10.78 -8.29 -10.79
N ASN A 323 -11.51 -7.26 -11.26
CA ASN A 323 -10.95 -6.22 -12.12
C ASN A 323 -10.15 -5.16 -11.33
N THR A 324 -9.07 -5.61 -10.72
CA THR A 324 -8.19 -4.85 -9.81
C THR A 324 -6.75 -5.34 -9.97
N TYR A 325 -5.78 -4.60 -9.44
CA TYR A 325 -4.38 -5.05 -9.34
C TYR A 325 -4.30 -6.26 -8.40
N ALA A 326 -4.98 -6.23 -7.24
CA ALA A 326 -4.99 -7.38 -6.34
C ALA A 326 -5.61 -8.62 -7.01
N GLY A 327 -6.63 -8.44 -7.85
CA GLY A 327 -7.24 -9.53 -8.62
C GLY A 327 -6.30 -10.13 -9.67
N TRP A 328 -5.39 -9.33 -10.25
CA TRP A 328 -4.28 -9.85 -11.06
C TRP A 328 -3.31 -10.69 -10.24
N VAL A 329 -2.82 -10.19 -9.10
CA VAL A 329 -1.93 -10.95 -8.21
C VAL A 329 -2.57 -12.27 -7.81
N TYR A 330 -3.86 -12.25 -7.45
CA TYR A 330 -4.54 -13.47 -7.04
C TYR A 330 -4.63 -14.50 -8.18
N GLY A 331 -4.83 -14.05 -9.42
CA GLY A 331 -4.69 -14.90 -10.61
C GLY A 331 -3.31 -15.51 -10.79
N GLU A 332 -2.25 -14.77 -10.49
CA GLU A 332 -0.86 -15.24 -10.53
C GLU A 332 -0.55 -16.26 -9.41
N LEU A 333 -1.10 -16.03 -8.20
CA LEU A 333 -1.05 -16.98 -7.08
C LEU A 333 -1.77 -18.28 -7.44
N LEU A 334 -2.87 -18.19 -8.18
CA LEU A 334 -3.64 -19.30 -8.71
C LEU A 334 -3.05 -19.96 -9.97
N LYS A 335 -2.00 -19.36 -10.55
CA LYS A 335 -1.41 -19.78 -11.84
C LYS A 335 -2.37 -19.74 -13.03
N THR A 336 -3.44 -18.95 -12.95
CA THR A 336 -4.34 -18.72 -14.08
C THR A 336 -3.87 -17.57 -14.97
N PHE A 337 -3.11 -16.62 -14.40
CA PHE A 337 -2.67 -15.38 -15.08
C PHE A 337 -3.84 -14.61 -15.71
N THR A 338 -5.01 -14.70 -15.06
CA THR A 338 -6.22 -13.95 -15.37
C THR A 338 -6.70 -13.30 -14.08
N GLN A 339 -7.31 -12.12 -14.18
CA GLN A 339 -7.94 -11.48 -13.03
C GLN A 339 -8.96 -12.41 -12.35
N MET A 340 -8.81 -12.62 -11.04
CA MET A 340 -9.68 -13.48 -10.24
C MET A 340 -10.26 -12.70 -9.06
N ALA A 341 -11.54 -12.93 -8.76
CA ALA A 341 -12.15 -12.38 -7.55
C ALA A 341 -11.55 -13.06 -6.31
N ILE A 342 -11.24 -12.27 -5.30
CA ILE A 342 -10.42 -12.67 -4.16
C ILE A 342 -11.35 -12.93 -2.97
N PRO A 343 -11.34 -14.12 -2.35
CA PRO A 343 -12.13 -14.36 -1.14
C PRO A 343 -11.76 -13.39 -0.01
N ILE A 344 -12.76 -12.78 0.62
CA ILE A 344 -12.58 -11.92 1.80
C ILE A 344 -13.40 -12.45 2.97
N GLU A 345 -12.98 -12.13 4.19
CA GLU A 345 -13.66 -12.60 5.40
C GLU A 345 -15.10 -12.08 5.45
N ALA A 346 -16.07 -12.98 5.26
CA ALA A 346 -17.49 -12.66 5.07
C ALA A 346 -18.13 -11.94 6.28
N GLN A 347 -17.56 -12.08 7.49
CA GLN A 347 -18.12 -11.47 8.69
C GLN A 347 -17.67 -10.01 8.88
N ILE A 348 -16.53 -9.62 8.30
CA ILE A 348 -15.87 -8.35 8.59
C ILE A 348 -15.76 -7.48 7.32
N PHE A 349 -15.57 -8.10 6.15
CA PHE A 349 -15.36 -7.44 4.85
C PHE A 349 -14.16 -6.48 4.79
N ALA A 350 -13.23 -6.58 5.75
CA ALA A 350 -12.06 -5.72 5.87
C ALA A 350 -10.72 -6.49 5.82
N HIS A 351 -10.78 -7.80 5.59
CA HIS A 351 -9.64 -8.71 5.62
C HIS A 351 -9.75 -9.73 4.50
N TRP A 352 -8.61 -10.30 4.12
CA TRP A 352 -8.59 -11.51 3.31
C TRP A 352 -9.23 -12.67 4.08
N ASP A 353 -9.78 -13.65 3.36
CA ASP A 353 -10.36 -14.85 3.97
C ASP A 353 -9.29 -15.68 4.69
N GLU A 354 -9.45 -15.89 6.00
CA GLU A 354 -8.49 -16.62 6.84
C GLU A 354 -8.24 -18.03 6.30
N GLY A 355 -9.30 -18.77 5.96
CA GLY A 355 -9.19 -20.15 5.52
C GLY A 355 -8.47 -20.30 4.18
N ARG A 356 -8.44 -19.23 3.39
CA ARG A 356 -7.77 -19.18 2.10
C ARG A 356 -6.33 -18.70 2.19
N PHE A 357 -6.08 -17.68 3.00
CA PHE A 357 -4.82 -16.95 2.99
C PHE A 357 -3.94 -17.20 4.22
N ASP A 358 -4.50 -17.74 5.31
CA ASP A 358 -3.77 -18.22 6.48
C ASP A 358 -2.77 -17.15 6.97
N THR A 359 -1.48 -17.44 6.87
CA THR A 359 -0.38 -16.55 7.27
C THR A 359 -0.23 -15.20 6.51
N GLU A 360 -1.07 -14.85 5.52
CA GLU A 360 -0.95 -13.55 4.85
C GLU A 360 -1.25 -12.40 5.83
N LEU A 361 -0.46 -11.31 5.78
CA LEU A 361 -0.56 -10.19 6.72
C LEU A 361 -1.99 -9.73 7.04
N MET A 362 -2.85 -9.55 6.03
CA MET A 362 -4.16 -8.91 6.16
C MET A 362 -5.31 -9.91 6.35
N THR A 363 -5.03 -11.10 6.85
CA THR A 363 -6.05 -12.01 7.38
C THR A 363 -6.48 -11.58 8.81
N PRO A 364 -7.70 -11.91 9.25
CA PRO A 364 -8.28 -11.33 10.48
C PRO A 364 -7.75 -11.93 11.79
N PHE A 365 -6.92 -12.98 11.74
CA PHE A 365 -6.40 -13.64 12.92
C PHE A 365 -4.88 -13.56 12.97
N ALA A 366 -4.36 -13.06 14.10
CA ALA A 366 -2.93 -13.04 14.30
C ALA A 366 -2.39 -14.47 14.52
N GLU A 367 -1.30 -14.77 13.84
CA GLU A 367 -0.57 -16.01 14.03
C GLU A 367 0.07 -16.10 15.42
N THR A 368 0.49 -17.31 15.81
CA THR A 368 1.27 -17.46 17.06
C THR A 368 2.65 -16.78 16.93
N PRO A 369 3.22 -16.23 18.04
CA PRO A 369 4.53 -15.59 18.00
C PRO A 369 5.61 -16.46 17.35
N GLY A 370 6.33 -15.89 16.38
CA GLY A 370 7.41 -16.55 15.64
C GLY A 370 7.00 -17.22 14.33
N VAL A 371 5.70 -17.28 14.02
CA VAL A 371 5.21 -17.64 12.68
C VAL A 371 5.35 -16.42 11.76
N SER A 372 5.85 -16.64 10.54
CA SER A 372 6.02 -15.57 9.56
C SER A 372 4.68 -15.11 9.01
N VAL A 373 4.41 -13.80 9.06
CA VAL A 373 3.22 -13.16 8.47
C VAL A 373 3.60 -12.22 7.32
N PRO A 374 3.85 -12.74 6.11
CA PRO A 374 4.36 -11.92 5.01
C PRO A 374 3.34 -10.88 4.52
N THR A 375 3.83 -9.67 4.29
CA THR A 375 3.15 -8.66 3.45
C THR A 375 3.34 -9.05 2.00
N SER A 376 2.37 -9.78 1.44
CA SER A 376 2.50 -10.31 0.09
C SER A 376 2.27 -9.24 -0.98
N GLN A 377 2.56 -9.59 -2.25
CA GLN A 377 2.17 -8.77 -3.39
C GLN A 377 0.66 -8.53 -3.44
N LEU A 378 -0.16 -9.44 -2.91
CA LEU A 378 -1.62 -9.29 -2.89
C LEU A 378 -2.02 -8.05 -2.07
N THR A 379 -1.44 -7.92 -0.88
CA THR A 379 -1.68 -6.79 0.02
C THR A 379 -1.12 -5.47 -0.55
N LEU A 380 0.07 -5.49 -1.16
CA LEU A 380 0.60 -4.28 -1.82
C LEU A 380 -0.22 -3.86 -3.04
N ALA A 381 -0.72 -4.81 -3.82
CA ALA A 381 -1.59 -4.52 -4.95
C ALA A 381 -2.95 -3.95 -4.52
N ALA A 382 -3.49 -4.38 -3.37
CA ALA A 382 -4.68 -3.78 -2.79
C ALA A 382 -4.45 -2.32 -2.31
N LEU A 383 -3.24 -1.99 -1.83
CA LEU A 383 -2.86 -0.58 -1.62
C LEU A 383 -2.76 0.19 -2.93
N ARG A 384 -2.22 -0.43 -3.99
CA ARG A 384 -2.18 0.19 -5.32
C ARG A 384 -3.58 0.49 -5.85
N ASP A 385 -4.54 -0.42 -5.68
CA ASP A 385 -5.95 -0.23 -6.05
C ASP A 385 -6.60 0.98 -5.35
N LEU A 386 -6.19 1.26 -4.11
CA LEU A 386 -6.63 2.43 -3.36
C LEU A 386 -5.98 3.74 -3.87
N GLY A 387 -4.89 3.64 -4.62
CA GLY A 387 -4.19 4.76 -5.24
C GLY A 387 -2.85 5.11 -4.57
N TRP A 388 -2.29 4.21 -3.76
CA TRP A 388 -0.95 4.38 -3.21
C TRP A 388 0.13 4.13 -4.26
N ASN A 389 1.25 4.85 -4.13
CA ASN A 389 2.48 4.62 -4.89
C ASN A 389 3.35 3.62 -4.12
N VAL A 390 3.20 2.35 -4.43
CA VAL A 390 3.85 1.23 -3.73
C VAL A 390 5.05 0.70 -4.53
N ASN A 391 6.07 0.21 -3.82
CA ASN A 391 7.13 -0.62 -4.37
C ASN A 391 6.71 -2.09 -4.32
N MET A 392 6.26 -2.64 -5.45
CA MET A 392 5.89 -4.06 -5.53
C MET A 392 7.07 -5.02 -5.28
N GLY A 393 8.30 -4.54 -5.43
CA GLY A 393 9.53 -5.31 -5.19
C GLY A 393 9.88 -5.51 -3.72
N ALA A 394 9.22 -4.78 -2.82
CA ALA A 394 9.41 -4.94 -1.39
C ALA A 394 8.37 -5.88 -0.75
N ALA A 395 7.50 -6.50 -1.57
CA ALA A 395 6.65 -7.59 -1.12
C ALA A 395 7.48 -8.76 -0.58
N GLN A 396 6.98 -9.38 0.49
CA GLN A 396 7.56 -10.59 1.04
C GLN A 396 7.02 -11.81 0.29
N ALA A 397 7.86 -12.84 0.15
CA ALA A 397 7.49 -14.07 -0.53
C ALA A 397 6.28 -14.73 0.15
N TYR A 398 5.31 -15.14 -0.65
CA TYR A 398 4.06 -15.73 -0.19
C TYR A 398 3.49 -16.69 -1.23
N ALA A 399 2.83 -17.75 -0.77
CA ALA A 399 2.12 -18.72 -1.59
C ALA A 399 0.88 -19.23 -0.84
N LEU A 400 -0.14 -19.66 -1.59
CA LEU A 400 -1.38 -20.18 -1.01
C LEU A 400 -1.16 -21.55 -0.36
N SER A 401 -1.64 -21.73 0.87
CA SER A 401 -1.65 -23.02 1.55
C SER A 401 -2.46 -24.05 0.75
N GLY A 402 -1.78 -25.08 0.22
CA GLY A 402 -2.37 -26.12 -0.64
C GLY A 402 -1.81 -26.20 -2.06
N PHE A 403 -0.98 -25.25 -2.48
CA PHE A 403 -0.09 -25.41 -3.63
C PHE A 403 1.29 -24.98 -3.16
N ALA A 404 2.24 -25.91 -3.14
CA ALA A 404 3.61 -25.66 -2.68
C ALA A 404 4.11 -24.30 -3.21
N PRO A 405 4.86 -23.50 -2.40
CA PRO A 405 5.52 -22.33 -2.91
C PRO A 405 6.26 -22.72 -4.19
N VAL A 406 6.06 -21.98 -5.28
CA VAL A 406 6.84 -22.20 -6.50
C VAL A 406 8.29 -22.09 -6.07
N PRO A 407 9.08 -23.18 -6.13
CA PRO A 407 10.50 -23.06 -5.92
C PRO A 407 11.02 -22.16 -7.02
N THR A 408 11.86 -21.19 -6.66
CA THR A 408 12.89 -20.76 -7.60
C THR A 408 13.53 -22.02 -8.18
N MET A 409 13.55 -22.12 -9.51
CA MET A 409 13.80 -23.39 -10.21
C MET A 409 15.08 -24.10 -9.70
N ALA A 410 14.88 -25.25 -9.05
CA ALA A 410 15.82 -26.38 -9.00
C ALA A 410 15.03 -27.67 -8.71
N GLN A 411 15.47 -28.77 -9.31
CA GLN A 411 14.71 -29.99 -9.66
C GLN A 411 14.34 -30.94 -8.48
N ALA A 412 13.17 -31.59 -8.62
CA ALA A 412 12.62 -32.90 -8.15
C ALA A 412 13.26 -33.67 -6.95
N THR A 413 12.56 -34.39 -6.03
CA THR A 413 11.51 -35.43 -6.17
C THR A 413 10.81 -35.83 -4.82
N VAL A 414 9.52 -36.27 -4.92
CA VAL A 414 8.74 -37.30 -4.15
C VAL A 414 8.13 -37.02 -2.74
N GLN A 415 6.81 -37.32 -2.66
CA GLN A 415 5.78 -37.29 -1.58
C GLN A 415 5.70 -38.59 -0.71
N PRO A 416 4.70 -38.82 0.18
CA PRO A 416 3.98 -37.99 1.18
C PRO A 416 3.82 -38.71 2.56
N THR A 417 3.25 -38.06 3.58
CA THR A 417 2.21 -38.65 4.49
C THR A 417 1.85 -37.71 5.66
N GLY A 418 0.56 -37.71 6.05
CA GLY A 418 0.17 -37.43 7.43
C GLY A 418 -0.93 -36.39 7.63
N ALA A 419 -2.19 -36.83 7.55
CA ALA A 419 -3.35 -36.09 8.06
C ALA A 419 -3.43 -36.15 9.60
N ARG A 420 -3.92 -35.08 10.24
CA ARG A 420 -4.75 -35.05 11.47
C ARG A 420 -5.01 -33.58 11.85
N SER A 421 -6.26 -33.11 11.82
CA SER A 421 -7.35 -33.27 12.81
C SER A 421 -7.18 -32.41 14.07
N ASP A 422 -8.27 -31.68 14.33
CA ASP A 422 -8.69 -31.08 15.60
C ASP A 422 -7.92 -29.88 16.12
N ARG A 423 -8.56 -28.70 16.05
CA ARG A 423 -8.63 -27.79 17.19
C ARG A 423 -9.86 -26.88 17.11
N ALA A 424 -10.83 -27.25 17.94
CA ALA A 424 -11.92 -26.40 18.33
C ALA A 424 -11.43 -25.21 19.18
N ALA A 425 -12.09 -24.06 18.95
CA ALA A 425 -12.36 -23.01 19.93
C ALA A 425 -11.19 -22.21 20.51
N TYR A 426 -10.61 -21.32 19.69
CA TYR A 426 -10.18 -19.98 20.13
C TYR A 426 -10.58 -18.99 19.03
N ARG A 427 -11.75 -18.35 19.19
CA ARG A 427 -12.32 -17.39 18.22
C ARG A 427 -12.34 -15.98 18.83
N ALA A 428 -11.38 -15.16 18.41
CA ALA A 428 -11.39 -13.68 18.38
C ALA A 428 -9.97 -13.28 17.87
N SER A 429 -9.71 -12.98 16.59
CA SER A 429 -10.29 -12.02 15.60
C SER A 429 -9.94 -10.57 15.91
N CYS A 430 -9.17 -9.90 15.04
CA CYS A 430 -9.09 -8.44 14.96
C CYS A 430 -10.52 -7.88 14.87
N ALA A 431 -11.07 -7.43 16.00
CA ALA A 431 -12.45 -7.04 16.08
C ALA A 431 -12.59 -5.57 15.67
N CYS A 432 -12.72 -5.30 14.37
CA CYS A 432 -13.24 -4.03 13.84
C CYS A 432 -14.71 -3.86 14.29
N ARG A 433 -14.94 -3.67 15.59
CA ARG A 433 -16.26 -3.69 16.26
C ARG A 433 -17.20 -2.59 15.79
N THR A 434 -16.73 -1.72 14.91
CA THR A 434 -17.48 -0.60 14.32
C THR A 434 -17.16 -0.36 12.83
N CYS A 435 -16.31 -1.14 12.17
CA CYS A 435 -16.05 -0.93 10.72
C CYS A 435 -17.22 -1.40 9.83
N LEU A 436 -18.23 -2.02 10.43
CA LEU A 436 -19.43 -2.55 9.78
C LEU A 436 -20.72 -1.73 10.02
N ALA A 437 -20.60 -0.47 10.46
CA ALA A 437 -21.76 0.42 10.54
C ALA A 437 -21.40 1.90 10.30
N ALA A 438 -20.83 2.23 9.14
CA ALA A 438 -20.76 3.63 8.68
C ALA A 438 -21.15 3.81 7.20
N SER A 439 -22.10 3.02 6.71
CA SER A 439 -23.04 3.55 5.71
C SER A 439 -24.11 4.34 6.46
N LYS A 440 -23.77 5.54 6.90
CA LYS A 440 -24.72 6.56 7.37
C LYS A 440 -24.01 7.90 7.34
N VAL A 441 -24.54 8.81 6.53
CA VAL A 441 -24.12 10.21 6.48
C VAL A 441 -24.03 10.75 7.91
N HIS A 442 -22.82 11.07 8.36
CA HIS A 442 -22.63 11.72 9.65
C HIS A 442 -22.73 13.24 9.45
N GLU A 443 -23.75 13.87 10.04
CA GLU A 443 -23.90 15.32 10.07
C GLU A 443 -22.96 15.93 11.09
N LEU A 444 -22.08 16.84 10.65
CA LEU A 444 -21.26 17.65 11.55
C LEU A 444 -22.09 18.85 12.05
N GLY A 445 -22.79 18.65 13.18
CA GLY A 445 -23.57 19.68 13.88
C GLY A 445 -22.80 20.38 15.00
N SER A 446 -22.90 21.70 15.05
CA SER A 446 -22.19 22.59 15.97
C SER A 446 -22.83 22.72 17.36
N SER A 447 -21.99 22.56 18.40
CA SER A 447 -22.01 23.20 19.72
C SER A 447 -23.01 22.79 20.82
N SER A 448 -22.42 22.70 22.02
CA SER A 448 -22.99 22.65 23.38
C SER A 448 -23.53 21.31 23.88
N GLY A 449 -22.65 20.58 24.56
CA GLY A 449 -23.00 19.38 25.33
C GLY A 449 -21.78 18.50 25.48
N LEU A 450 -21.15 18.53 26.65
CA LEU A 450 -20.15 17.55 27.07
C LEU A 450 -20.77 16.16 27.02
N SER A 451 -20.63 15.48 25.88
CA SER A 451 -20.87 14.06 25.74
C SER A 451 -19.59 13.45 25.20
N ARG A 452 -18.77 12.95 26.11
CA ARG A 452 -17.62 12.08 25.81
C ARG A 452 -18.14 10.92 24.97
N LEU A 453 -17.79 10.86 23.69
CA LEU A 453 -17.83 9.60 22.96
C LEU A 453 -16.56 8.83 23.35
N ILE A 454 -16.82 7.75 24.08
CA ILE A 454 -15.90 6.66 24.36
C ILE A 454 -15.68 5.92 23.03
N LEU A 455 -14.44 5.48 22.86
CA LEU A 455 -13.90 4.86 21.66
C LEU A 455 -14.50 3.49 21.38
#